data_AF-A0AAV4IRU5-F1
#
_entry.id   AF-A0AAV4IRU5-F1
#
_cell.length_a   1.000
_cell.length_b   1.000
_cell.length_c   1.000
_cell.angle_alpha   90.00
_cell.angle_beta   90.00
_cell.angle_gamma   90.00
#
_symmetry.space_group_name_H-M   'P 1'
#
loop_
_entity.id
_entity.type
_entity.pdbx_description
1 polymer ?
#
loop_
_entity_poly.entity_id
_entity_poly.type
_entity_poly.pdbx_seq_one_letter_code
_entity_poly.pdbx_strand_id
1 'polypeptide(L)'
;MFPTGCDGWHLGLIRTDNKKLTALDFYNSRLQVRHEDFNIVFKGKKLTQRYAVDQWAKVEAGRLDKKILRAERYQGLMDAVQAGDVNAVGVQVILPSNIYGSPRFYSETFQDAMAIVRHLGKPDISITFTCNPKSPEIISLFISSQPSRTSLRPS
;
A
#
# COMPACT_ATOMS: atom_id res chain seq x y z
N MET A 1 -16.47 4.34 -12.14
CA MET A 1 -17.17 3.98 -13.39
C MET A 1 -16.13 3.39 -14.34
N PHE A 2 -16.25 2.12 -14.71
CA PHE A 2 -15.31 1.47 -15.62
C PHE A 2 -15.72 1.76 -17.08
N PRO A 3 -14.78 2.07 -17.99
CA PRO A 3 -15.09 2.46 -19.38
C PRO A 3 -15.82 1.38 -20.18
N THR A 4 -15.68 0.11 -19.78
CA THR A 4 -16.23 -1.06 -20.48
C THR A 4 -17.46 -1.67 -19.79
N GLY A 5 -17.98 -1.07 -18.71
CA GLY A 5 -19.09 -1.64 -17.95
C GLY A 5 -18.80 -2.98 -17.26
N CYS A 6 -17.57 -3.46 -17.30
CA CYS A 6 -17.16 -4.67 -16.60
C CYS A 6 -17.30 -4.50 -15.08
N ASP A 7 -17.75 -5.56 -14.42
CA ASP A 7 -17.82 -5.62 -12.97
C ASP A 7 -16.45 -5.35 -12.33
N GLY A 8 -16.47 -4.61 -11.24
CA GLY A 8 -15.29 -4.36 -10.42
C GLY A 8 -14.85 -5.61 -9.67
N TRP A 9 -13.79 -5.45 -8.86
CA TRP A 9 -13.39 -6.51 -7.96
C TRP A 9 -14.52 -6.83 -6.96
N HIS A 10 -14.82 -8.11 -6.79
CA HIS A 10 -15.79 -8.62 -5.82
C HIS A 10 -15.28 -9.91 -5.16
N LEU A 11 -15.74 -10.22 -3.94
CA LEU A 11 -15.41 -11.45 -3.24
C LEU A 11 -16.05 -12.63 -3.99
N GLY A 12 -15.22 -13.43 -4.67
CA GLY A 12 -15.68 -14.57 -5.48
C GLY A 12 -14.94 -14.73 -6.79
N LEU A 13 -14.13 -13.75 -7.20
CA LEU A 13 -13.26 -13.90 -8.36
C LEU A 13 -12.23 -15.01 -8.11
N ILE A 14 -12.22 -15.97 -9.02
CA ILE A 14 -11.29 -17.10 -9.02
C ILE A 14 -10.28 -16.84 -10.14
N ARG A 15 -9.00 -16.95 -9.81
CA ARG A 15 -7.91 -16.92 -10.78
C ARG A 15 -7.99 -18.17 -11.67
N THR A 16 -7.45 -18.13 -12.89
CA THR A 16 -7.38 -19.28 -13.80
C THR A 16 -6.82 -20.56 -13.14
N ASP A 17 -6.04 -20.40 -12.06
CA ASP A 17 -5.44 -21.46 -11.26
C ASP A 17 -6.33 -21.98 -10.09
N ASN A 18 -7.65 -21.75 -10.11
CA ASN A 18 -8.61 -22.09 -9.04
C ASN A 18 -8.34 -21.47 -7.65
N LYS A 19 -7.43 -20.49 -7.56
CA LYS A 19 -7.15 -19.74 -6.32
C LYS A 19 -8.05 -18.51 -6.20
N LYS A 20 -8.46 -18.17 -4.97
CA LYS A 20 -9.18 -16.91 -4.69
C LYS A 20 -8.30 -15.73 -5.11
N LEU A 21 -8.83 -14.87 -5.98
CA LEU A 21 -8.14 -13.68 -6.45
C LEU A 21 -8.24 -12.59 -5.38
N THR A 22 -7.09 -12.17 -4.84
CA THR A 22 -7.07 -11.04 -3.91
C THR A 22 -7.37 -9.73 -4.65
N ALA A 23 -7.91 -8.74 -3.94
CA ALA A 23 -8.11 -7.39 -4.49
C ALA A 23 -6.80 -6.82 -5.04
N LEU A 24 -5.69 -7.09 -4.33
CA LEU A 24 -4.36 -6.67 -4.72
C LEU A 24 -3.92 -7.30 -6.05
N ASP A 25 -4.07 -8.61 -6.22
CA ASP A 25 -3.72 -9.29 -7.47
C ASP A 25 -4.55 -8.77 -8.65
N PHE A 26 -5.85 -8.54 -8.43
CA PHE A 26 -6.74 -7.99 -9.44
C PHE A 26 -6.29 -6.59 -9.89
N TYR A 27 -6.06 -5.67 -8.95
CA TYR A 27 -5.64 -4.31 -9.28
C TYR A 27 -4.23 -4.25 -9.86
N ASN A 28 -3.30 -5.08 -9.37
CA ASN A 28 -1.95 -5.21 -9.93
C ASN A 28 -1.98 -5.64 -11.39
N SER A 29 -2.77 -6.67 -11.72
CA SER A 29 -2.90 -7.16 -13.10
C SER A 29 -3.40 -6.08 -14.07
N ARG A 30 -4.23 -5.14 -13.59
CA ARG A 30 -4.78 -4.02 -14.36
C ARG A 30 -3.84 -2.82 -14.44
N LEU A 31 -2.94 -2.66 -13.47
CA LEU A 31 -1.86 -1.67 -13.49
C LEU A 31 -0.60 -2.17 -14.20
N GLN A 32 -0.52 -3.45 -14.58
CA GLN A 32 0.58 -3.93 -15.40
C GLN A 32 0.49 -3.36 -16.81
N VAL A 33 1.62 -2.85 -17.31
CA VAL A 33 1.75 -2.42 -18.70
C VAL A 33 1.97 -3.67 -19.56
N ARG A 34 1.07 -3.91 -20.51
CA ARG A 34 1.18 -4.97 -21.51
C ARG A 34 1.33 -4.33 -22.87
N HIS A 35 2.31 -4.78 -23.65
CA HIS A 35 2.66 -4.15 -24.91
C HIS A 35 1.54 -4.18 -25.97
N GLU A 36 0.57 -5.09 -25.84
CA GLU A 36 -0.52 -5.27 -26.81
C GLU A 36 -1.87 -4.67 -26.36
N ASP A 37 -2.01 -4.27 -25.08
CA ASP A 37 -3.28 -3.79 -24.54
C ASP A 37 -3.31 -2.27 -24.40
N PHE A 38 -4.37 -1.62 -24.91
CA PHE A 38 -4.64 -0.21 -24.63
C PHE A 38 -5.06 -0.03 -23.17
N ASN A 39 -4.09 0.26 -22.29
CA ASN A 39 -4.42 0.48 -20.89
C ASN A 39 -4.96 1.90 -20.66
N ILE A 40 -6.29 2.02 -20.65
CA ILE A 40 -7.03 3.28 -20.41
C ILE A 40 -6.61 3.93 -19.09
N VAL A 41 -6.26 3.11 -18.09
CA VAL A 41 -5.86 3.57 -16.76
C VAL A 41 -4.60 4.41 -16.83
N PHE A 42 -3.65 4.16 -17.73
CA PHE A 42 -2.40 4.96 -17.82
C PHE A 42 -2.54 6.24 -18.65
N LYS A 43 -3.53 6.34 -19.53
CA LYS A 43 -3.73 7.54 -20.37
C LYS A 43 -4.44 8.68 -19.65
N GLY A 44 -5.06 8.40 -18.50
CA GLY A 44 -5.86 9.37 -17.73
C GLY A 44 -5.08 10.50 -17.02
N LYS A 45 -3.75 10.60 -17.15
CA LYS A 45 -2.86 11.53 -16.41
C LYS A 45 -3.24 11.66 -14.92
N LYS A 46 -3.94 12.73 -14.52
CA LYS A 46 -4.39 12.96 -13.14
C LYS A 46 -5.39 11.90 -12.64
N LEU A 47 -6.20 11.35 -13.55
CA LEU A 47 -7.16 10.30 -13.24
C LEU A 47 -6.47 8.98 -12.87
N THR A 48 -5.27 8.72 -13.41
CA THR A 48 -4.50 7.51 -13.09
C THR A 48 -4.07 7.51 -11.64
N GLN A 49 -3.57 8.66 -11.17
CA GLN A 49 -3.17 8.86 -9.78
C GLN A 49 -4.36 8.71 -8.83
N ARG A 50 -5.51 9.32 -9.17
CA ARG A 50 -6.73 9.17 -8.38
C ARG A 50 -7.19 7.71 -8.33
N TYR A 51 -7.12 7.01 -9.45
CA TYR A 51 -7.48 5.58 -9.53
C TYR A 51 -6.57 4.72 -8.67
N ALA A 52 -5.25 4.95 -8.72
CA ALA A 52 -4.26 4.21 -7.94
C ALA A 52 -4.47 4.42 -6.43
N VAL A 53 -4.66 5.68 -6.00
CA VAL A 53 -4.93 6.01 -4.60
C VAL A 53 -6.24 5.39 -4.12
N ASP A 54 -7.31 5.46 -4.94
CA ASP A 54 -8.60 4.85 -4.61
C ASP A 54 -8.52 3.32 -4.49
N GLN A 55 -7.79 2.64 -5.38
CA GLN A 55 -7.63 1.19 -5.31
C GLN A 55 -6.76 0.78 -4.12
N TRP A 56 -5.69 1.52 -3.85
CA TRP A 56 -4.87 1.31 -2.66
C TRP A 56 -5.68 1.46 -1.38
N ALA A 57 -6.47 2.53 -1.25
CA ALA A 57 -7.32 2.74 -0.09
C ALA A 57 -8.34 1.60 0.11
N LYS A 58 -8.91 1.04 -0.96
CA LYS A 58 -9.80 -0.13 -0.88
C LYS A 58 -9.09 -1.39 -0.42
N VAL A 59 -7.89 -1.65 -0.94
CA VAL A 59 -7.09 -2.82 -0.51
C VAL A 59 -6.71 -2.68 0.95
N GLU A 60 -6.27 -1.49 1.37
CA GLU A 60 -5.88 -1.22 2.74
C GLU A 60 -7.08 -1.29 3.69
N ALA A 61 -8.25 -0.77 3.27
CA ALA A 61 -9.50 -0.95 4.00
C ALA A 61 -9.92 -2.43 4.12
N GLY A 62 -9.58 -3.26 3.14
CA GLY A 62 -9.79 -4.71 3.21
C GLY A 62 -8.85 -5.43 4.18
N ARG A 63 -7.65 -4.87 4.44
CA ARG A 63 -6.71 -5.37 5.46
C ARG A 63 -7.12 -5.00 6.88
N LEU A 64 -8.00 -3.99 7.03
CA LEU A 64 -8.64 -3.64 8.29
C LEU A 64 -9.67 -4.70 8.67
N ASP A 65 -9.20 -5.87 9.09
CA ASP A 65 -10.06 -6.91 9.63
C ASP A 65 -10.73 -6.40 10.90
N LYS A 66 -12.04 -6.12 10.80
CA LYS A 66 -12.86 -5.64 11.92
C LYS A 66 -12.78 -6.57 13.14
N LYS A 67 -12.46 -7.85 12.94
CA LYS A 67 -12.25 -8.83 14.01
C LYS A 67 -10.97 -8.56 14.79
N ILE A 68 -9.87 -8.26 14.12
CA ILE A 68 -8.58 -7.94 14.74
C ILE A 68 -8.70 -6.62 15.51
N LEU A 69 -9.30 -5.60 14.89
CA LEU A 69 -9.57 -4.31 15.55
C LEU A 69 -10.45 -4.45 16.80
N ARG A 70 -11.43 -5.37 16.78
CA ARG A 70 -12.25 -5.67 17.96
C ARG A 70 -11.42 -6.35 19.04
N ALA A 71 -10.67 -7.39 18.70
CA ALA A 71 -9.83 -8.13 19.65
C ALA A 71 -8.81 -7.22 20.36
N GLU A 72 -8.10 -6.38 19.60
CA GLU A 72 -7.14 -5.43 20.17
C GLU A 72 -7.81 -4.35 21.02
N ARG A 73 -8.99 -3.87 20.63
CA ARG A 73 -9.77 -2.93 21.46
C ARG A 73 -10.15 -3.56 22.81
N TYR A 74 -10.51 -4.84 22.82
CA TYR A 74 -10.78 -5.56 24.06
C TYR A 74 -9.52 -5.78 24.90
N GLN A 75 -8.38 -6.13 24.29
CA GLN A 75 -7.11 -6.24 25.01
C GLN A 75 -6.69 -4.91 25.63
N GLY A 76 -6.70 -3.82 24.85
CA GLY A 76 -6.37 -2.49 25.36
C GLY A 76 -7.30 -2.02 26.49
N LEU A 77 -8.58 -2.41 26.45
CA LEU A 77 -9.52 -2.16 27.54
C LEU A 77 -9.17 -2.96 28.80
N MET A 78 -8.87 -4.26 28.65
CA MET A 78 -8.48 -5.12 29.77
C MET A 78 -7.18 -4.65 30.42
N ASP A 79 -6.19 -4.24 29.63
CA ASP A 79 -4.92 -3.70 30.11
C ASP A 79 -5.13 -2.40 30.91
N ALA A 80 -5.99 -1.49 30.43
CA ALA A 80 -6.31 -0.24 31.12
C ALA A 80 -7.05 -0.49 32.46
N VAL A 81 -7.97 -1.46 32.48
CA VAL A 81 -8.67 -1.88 33.71
C VAL A 81 -7.68 -2.49 34.71
N GLN A 82 -6.74 -3.32 34.25
CA GLN A 82 -5.72 -3.91 35.10
C GLN A 82 -4.73 -2.87 35.66
N ALA A 83 -4.43 -1.82 34.90
CA ALA A 83 -3.58 -0.70 35.33
C ALA A 83 -4.26 0.25 36.34
N GLY A 84 -5.56 0.07 36.62
CA GLY A 84 -6.31 0.90 37.57
C GLY A 84 -6.58 2.32 37.07
N ASP A 85 -6.33 2.61 35.80
CA ASP A 85 -6.49 3.94 35.20
C ASP A 85 -7.92 4.13 34.66
N VAL A 86 -8.87 4.21 35.59
CA VAL A 86 -10.32 4.29 35.31
C VAL A 86 -10.71 5.62 34.65
N ASN A 87 -9.80 6.59 34.58
CA ASN A 87 -10.01 7.90 33.95
C ASN A 87 -9.53 7.97 32.49
N ALA A 88 -8.75 6.98 32.02
CA ALA A 88 -8.32 6.85 30.63
C ALA A 88 -9.37 6.17 29.74
N VAL A 89 -10.67 6.30 30.08
CA VAL A 89 -11.82 5.81 29.27
C VAL A 89 -12.08 6.81 28.12
N GLY A 90 -11.03 7.21 27.41
CA GLY A 90 -11.10 7.74 26.06
C GLY A 90 -10.81 6.59 25.12
N VAL A 91 -11.56 6.45 24.02
CA VAL A 91 -11.37 5.36 23.06
C VAL A 91 -9.94 5.39 22.51
N GLN A 92 -9.03 4.64 23.11
CA GLN A 92 -7.70 4.43 22.56
C GLN A 92 -7.87 3.46 21.38
N VAL A 93 -8.08 4.00 20.19
CA VAL A 93 -8.04 3.22 18.95
C VAL A 93 -6.58 2.90 18.70
N ILE A 94 -6.08 1.85 19.31
CA ILE A 94 -4.74 1.37 19.01
C ILE A 94 -4.82 0.62 17.70
N LEU A 95 -4.13 1.12 16.69
CA LEU A 95 -4.10 0.49 15.38
C LEU A 95 -3.26 -0.79 15.44
N PRO A 96 -3.69 -1.88 14.77
CA PRO A 96 -2.92 -3.10 14.68
C PRO A 96 -1.60 -2.85 13.97
N SER A 97 -0.59 -3.63 14.32
CA SER A 97 0.73 -3.56 13.70
C SER A 97 0.74 -4.00 12.24
N ASN A 98 -0.32 -4.67 11.78
CA ASN A 98 -0.49 -5.07 10.38
C ASN A 98 -0.75 -3.89 9.42
N ILE A 99 -0.84 -2.66 9.91
CA ILE A 99 -1.08 -1.46 9.10
C ILE A 99 0.24 -0.73 8.88
N TYR A 100 0.64 -0.64 7.62
CA TYR A 100 1.85 0.10 7.26
C TYR A 100 1.72 1.57 7.69
N GLY A 101 2.73 2.06 8.41
CA GLY A 101 2.77 3.44 8.88
C GLY A 101 2.05 3.70 10.21
N SER A 102 1.47 2.69 10.86
CA SER A 102 0.95 2.85 12.23
C SER A 102 2.10 2.97 13.24
N PRO A 103 1.91 3.64 14.39
CA PRO A 103 2.93 3.68 15.45
C PRO A 103 3.37 2.28 15.91
N ARG A 104 2.42 1.32 15.99
CA ARG A 104 2.72 -0.07 16.33
C ARG A 104 3.54 -0.79 15.25
N PHE A 105 3.23 -0.57 13.98
CA PHE A 105 4.00 -1.13 12.86
C PHE A 105 5.47 -0.73 12.95
N TYR A 106 5.76 0.55 13.20
CA TYR A 106 7.14 1.02 13.35
C TYR A 106 7.81 0.44 14.60
N SER A 107 7.11 0.35 15.73
CA SER A 107 7.69 -0.25 16.94
C SER A 107 7.99 -1.74 16.78
N GLU A 108 7.11 -2.49 16.12
CA GLU A 108 7.33 -3.93 15.88
C GLU A 108 8.46 -4.16 14.88
N THR A 109 8.47 -3.41 13.77
CA THR A 109 9.55 -3.48 12.77
C THR A 109 10.90 -3.13 13.40
N PHE A 110 10.93 -2.14 14.29
CA PHE A 110 12.14 -1.79 15.02
C PHE A 110 12.57 -2.91 15.98
N GLN A 111 11.65 -3.49 16.74
CA GLN A 111 11.94 -4.60 17.64
C GLN A 111 12.44 -5.83 16.88
N ASP A 112 11.85 -6.15 15.74
CA ASP A 112 12.27 -7.25 14.87
C ASP A 112 13.68 -7.00 14.31
N ALA A 113 13.94 -5.79 13.79
CA ALA A 113 15.29 -5.40 13.37
C ALA A 113 16.31 -5.53 14.51
N MET A 114 15.95 -5.11 15.74
CA MET A 114 16.80 -5.27 16.91
C MET A 114 16.98 -6.74 17.32
N ALA A 115 15.98 -7.60 17.12
CA ALA A 115 16.09 -9.03 17.35
C ALA A 115 17.07 -9.68 16.36
N ILE A 116 17.00 -9.28 15.08
CA ILE A 116 17.96 -9.69 14.05
C ILE A 116 19.37 -9.24 14.41
N VAL A 117 19.57 -7.99 14.81
CA VAL A 117 20.88 -7.46 15.23
C VAL A 117 21.41 -8.18 16.48
N ARG A 118 20.53 -8.56 17.42
CA ARG A 118 20.94 -9.37 18.58
C ARG A 118 21.38 -10.78 18.18
N HIS A 119 20.73 -11.38 17.18
CA HIS A 119 21.01 -12.74 16.75
C HIS A 119 22.23 -12.84 15.82
N LEU A 120 22.33 -11.92 14.85
CA LEU A 120 23.36 -11.93 13.80
C LEU A 120 24.55 -11.00 14.12
N GLY A 121 24.44 -10.16 15.16
CA GLY A 121 25.45 -9.16 15.48
C GLY A 121 25.23 -7.82 14.78
N LYS A 122 26.13 -6.87 15.05
CA LYS A 122 26.06 -5.52 14.48
C LYS A 122 26.21 -5.60 12.95
N PRO A 123 25.38 -4.90 12.16
CA PRO A 123 25.58 -4.84 10.72
C PRO A 123 26.89 -4.12 10.40
N ASP A 124 27.79 -4.79 9.71
CA ASP A 124 29.06 -4.21 9.25
C ASP A 124 28.89 -3.30 8.02
N ILE A 125 27.77 -3.45 7.30
CA ILE A 125 27.48 -2.71 6.07
C ILE A 125 26.09 -2.11 6.17
N SER A 126 25.99 -0.79 6.01
CA SER A 126 24.73 -0.08 5.75
C SER A 126 24.82 0.61 4.40
N ILE A 127 23.84 0.36 3.52
CA ILE A 127 23.76 0.98 2.20
C ILE A 127 22.62 2.00 2.22
N THR A 128 22.97 3.27 2.03
CA THR A 128 22.00 4.37 1.96
C THR A 128 21.95 4.89 0.52
N PHE A 129 20.81 4.72 -0.15
CA PHE A 129 20.57 5.32 -1.47
C PHE A 129 19.90 6.68 -1.32
N THR A 130 20.62 7.75 -1.64
CA THR A 130 20.07 9.11 -1.67
C THR A 130 19.56 9.42 -3.07
N CYS A 131 18.28 9.16 -3.33
CA CYS A 131 17.66 9.59 -4.59
C CYS A 131 17.31 11.08 -4.52
N ASN A 132 18.11 11.93 -5.17
CA ASN A 132 17.72 13.30 -5.47
C ASN A 132 16.73 13.30 -6.65
N PRO A 133 15.45 13.67 -6.48
CA PRO A 133 14.46 13.64 -7.55
C PRO A 133 14.76 14.60 -8.72
N LYS A 134 15.69 15.55 -8.53
CA LYS A 134 16.17 16.45 -9.59
C LYS A 134 17.39 15.90 -10.35
N SER A 135 17.84 14.68 -10.04
CA SER A 135 18.98 14.07 -10.73
C SER A 135 18.66 13.88 -12.23
N PRO A 136 19.58 14.28 -13.13
CA PRO A 136 19.38 14.12 -14.57
C PRO A 136 19.16 12.66 -14.99
N GLU A 137 19.68 11.70 -14.24
CA GLU A 137 19.48 10.26 -14.45
C GLU A 137 18.03 9.83 -14.19
N ILE A 138 17.41 10.36 -13.13
CA ILE A 138 16.00 10.06 -12.81
C ILE A 138 15.08 10.74 -13.83
N ILE A 139 15.43 11.97 -14.24
CA ILE A 139 14.67 12.71 -15.25
C ILE A 139 14.78 12.02 -16.62
N SER A 140 15.95 11.52 -17.01
CA SER A 140 16.13 10.82 -18.29
C SER A 140 15.35 9.50 -18.34
N LEU A 141 15.33 8.73 -17.25
CA LEU A 141 14.47 7.54 -17.10
C LEU A 141 12.97 7.88 -17.13
N PHE A 142 12.58 9.02 -16.58
CA PHE A 142 11.19 9.47 -16.61
C PHE A 142 10.78 9.93 -18.02
N ILE A 143 11.65 10.67 -18.72
CA ILE A 143 11.39 11.16 -20.09
C ILE A 143 11.35 10.00 -21.09
N SER A 144 12.24 9.01 -20.97
CA SER A 144 12.26 7.83 -21.85
C SER A 144 11.01 6.95 -21.70
N SER A 145 10.35 7.01 -20.53
CA SER A 145 9.10 6.30 -20.23
C SER A 145 7.84 7.00 -20.78
N GLN A 146 7.92 8.28 -21.16
CA GLN A 146 6.80 8.98 -21.80
C GLN A 146 6.79 8.69 -23.31
N PRO A 147 5.68 8.18 -23.90
CA PRO A 147 5.58 8.05 -25.35
C PRO A 147 5.66 9.45 -25.96
N SER A 148 6.52 9.59 -26.96
CA SER A 148 6.86 10.81 -27.69
C SER A 148 5.68 11.77 -27.83
N ARG A 149 5.74 12.87 -27.08
CA ARG A 149 4.86 14.03 -27.27
C ARG A 149 5.26 14.70 -28.57
N THR A 150 4.76 14.18 -29.68
CA THR A 150 4.85 14.83 -30.99
C THR A 150 4.30 16.25 -30.87
N SER A 151 5.16 17.19 -31.24
CA SER A 151 4.91 18.63 -31.24
C SER A 151 3.79 18.97 -32.20
N LEU A 152 2.66 19.47 -31.68
CA LEU A 152 1.76 20.33 -32.45
C LEU A 152 1.81 21.71 -31.79
N ARG A 153 2.52 22.62 -32.43
CA ARG A 153 2.48 24.07 -32.21
C ARG A 153 1.87 24.64 -33.49
N PRO A 154 0.71 25.33 -33.48
CA PRO A 154 0.28 26.09 -34.64
C PRO A 154 1.03 27.43 -34.67
N SER A 155 1.36 27.84 -35.89
CA SER A 155 1.80 29.17 -36.32
C SER A 155 0.76 30.25 -36.02
#